data_AF-A0A539ECI4-F1
#
_entry.id   AF-A0A539ECI4-F1
#
_cell.length_a   1.000
_cell.length_b   1.000
_cell.length_c   1.000
_cell.angle_alpha   90.00
_cell.angle_beta   90.00
_cell.angle_gamma   90.00
#
_symmetry.space_group_name_H-M   'P 1'
#
loop_
_entity.id
_entity.type
_entity.pdbx_description
1 polymer ?
#
loop_
_entity_poly.entity_id
_entity_poly.type
_entity_poly.pdbx_seq_one_letter_code
_entity_poly.pdbx_strand_id
1 'polypeptide(L)'
;MSAISSFPSAARRRLPLALILLVSVLGITSVVRANVVTLQPSKDNTLYQSATGSVSNGAGDYLFLGKTDQGEIRRTVLAFDIAGAVPAGATINSVSLALYSSRAKVNTAYNSSLHRLLADWGQGTSNAGGQEGGRAASSGGDATWLHRF
;
A
#
# COMPACT_ATOMS: atom_id res chain seq x y z
N MET A 1 -80.99 25.72 39.81
CA MET A 1 -79.94 24.71 39.55
C MET A 1 -79.21 25.11 38.28
N SER A 2 -78.10 25.85 38.39
CA SER A 2 -77.18 26.08 37.26
C SER A 2 -75.77 26.16 37.83
N ALA A 3 -74.94 25.15 37.54
CA ALA A 3 -73.53 25.13 37.92
C ALA A 3 -72.69 25.49 36.68
N ILE A 4 -71.86 26.52 36.81
CA ILE A 4 -70.88 26.94 35.80
C ILE A 4 -69.56 26.21 36.13
N SER A 5 -69.10 25.33 35.23
CA SER A 5 -67.82 24.65 35.34
C SER A 5 -66.72 25.45 34.63
N SER A 6 -65.72 25.92 35.37
CA SER A 6 -64.50 26.54 34.84
C SER A 6 -63.41 25.48 34.63
N PHE A 7 -62.84 25.40 33.42
CA PHE A 7 -61.66 24.58 33.13
C PHE A 7 -60.36 25.38 33.38
N PRO A 8 -59.29 24.77 33.93
CA PRO A 8 -58.01 25.46 34.10
C PRO A 8 -57.20 25.45 32.79
N SER A 9 -56.58 26.57 32.46
CA SER A 9 -55.73 26.78 31.30
C SER A 9 -54.31 26.26 31.55
N ALA A 10 -53.85 25.30 30.74
CA ALA A 10 -52.49 24.77 30.79
C ALA A 10 -51.48 25.79 30.22
N ALA A 11 -50.51 26.21 31.04
CA ALA A 11 -49.44 27.11 30.64
C ALA A 11 -48.45 26.44 29.68
N ARG A 12 -48.36 26.94 28.43
CA ARG A 12 -47.37 26.49 27.44
C ARG A 12 -45.98 26.98 27.83
N ARG A 13 -45.12 26.09 28.35
CA ARG A 13 -43.71 26.37 28.61
C ARG A 13 -42.97 26.54 27.27
N ARG A 14 -42.62 27.78 26.91
CA ARG A 14 -41.74 28.07 25.78
C ARG A 14 -40.30 27.77 26.21
N LEU A 15 -39.75 26.65 25.75
CA LEU A 15 -38.32 26.36 25.89
C LEU A 15 -37.51 27.46 25.18
N PRO A 16 -36.49 28.07 25.82
CA PRO A 16 -35.73 29.17 25.23
C PRO A 16 -34.89 28.65 24.05
N LEU A 17 -35.11 29.23 22.88
CA LEU A 17 -34.45 28.91 21.60
C LEU A 17 -32.90 28.89 21.71
N ALA A 18 -32.35 29.66 22.64
CA ALA A 18 -30.91 29.75 22.90
C ALA A 18 -30.28 28.43 23.41
N LEU A 19 -31.06 27.56 24.06
CA LEU A 19 -30.57 26.27 24.56
C LEU A 19 -30.39 25.24 23.42
N ILE A 20 -31.14 25.38 22.32
CA ILE A 20 -31.05 24.49 21.17
C ILE A 20 -29.78 24.80 20.34
N LEU A 21 -29.40 26.08 20.23
CA LEU A 21 -28.24 26.51 19.45
C LEU A 21 -26.89 26.12 20.10
N LEU A 22 -26.81 26.10 21.44
CA LEU A 22 -25.60 25.72 22.17
C LEU A 22 -25.32 24.21 22.11
N VAL A 23 -26.37 23.38 22.08
CA VAL A 23 -26.25 21.92 21.95
C VAL A 23 -25.82 21.50 20.54
N SER A 24 -26.19 22.27 19.51
CA SER A 24 -25.74 22.00 18.13
C SER A 24 -24.25 22.26 17.88
N VAL A 25 -23.57 23.09 18.69
CA VAL A 25 -22.15 23.42 18.50
C VAL A 25 -21.21 22.42 19.20
N LEU A 26 -21.65 21.73 20.25
CA LEU A 26 -20.84 20.73 20.95
C LEU A 26 -20.89 19.31 20.32
N GLY A 27 -21.73 19.09 19.30
CA GLY A 27 -22.08 17.75 18.81
C GLY A 27 -21.26 17.18 17.65
N ILE A 28 -20.27 17.90 17.11
CA ILE A 28 -19.52 17.45 15.92
C ILE A 28 -18.04 17.22 16.25
N THR A 29 -17.76 16.33 17.20
CA THR A 29 -16.40 15.75 17.31
C THR A 29 -16.31 14.62 16.29
N SER A 30 -15.71 14.88 15.14
CA SER A 30 -15.39 13.83 14.18
C SER A 30 -14.38 12.87 14.82
N VAL A 31 -14.83 11.64 15.12
CA VAL A 31 -13.96 10.57 15.58
C VAL A 31 -12.98 10.24 14.44
N VAL A 32 -11.72 10.62 14.59
CA VAL A 32 -10.66 10.18 13.68
C VAL A 32 -10.40 8.70 13.96
N ARG A 33 -10.64 7.85 12.96
CA ARG A 33 -10.27 6.42 13.02
C ARG A 33 -9.07 6.16 12.14
N ALA A 34 -8.12 5.39 12.65
CA ALA A 34 -7.08 4.81 11.82
C ALA A 34 -7.73 3.84 10.82
N ASN A 35 -7.35 3.96 9.54
CA ASN A 35 -7.74 3.05 8.49
C ASN A 35 -6.51 2.26 8.03
N VAL A 36 -6.73 1.02 7.59
CA VAL A 36 -5.70 0.16 7.00
C VAL A 36 -6.05 -0.06 5.54
N VAL A 37 -5.09 0.20 4.66
CA VAL A 37 -5.20 -0.08 3.23
C VAL A 37 -4.18 -1.16 2.88
N THR A 38 -4.61 -2.22 2.22
CA THR A 38 -3.74 -3.28 1.72
C THR A 38 -3.48 -3.05 0.24
N LEU A 39 -2.21 -2.94 -0.13
CA LEU A 39 -1.77 -2.74 -1.52
C LEU A 39 -1.08 -3.98 -2.05
N GLN A 40 -1.39 -4.33 -3.28
CA GLN A 40 -0.52 -5.19 -4.09
C GLN A 40 0.52 -4.32 -4.81
N PRO A 41 1.71 -4.86 -5.14
CA PRO A 41 2.64 -4.16 -6.01
C PRO A 41 1.95 -3.80 -7.34
N SER A 42 2.13 -2.57 -7.80
CA SER A 42 1.61 -2.11 -9.11
C SER A 42 2.53 -2.49 -10.26
N LYS A 43 3.82 -2.71 -9.98
CA LYS A 43 4.81 -3.32 -10.86
C LYS A 43 5.91 -3.96 -10.04
N ASP A 44 6.49 -5.03 -10.55
CA ASP A 44 7.65 -5.72 -10.01
C ASP A 44 8.61 -6.15 -11.12
N ASN A 45 9.88 -6.35 -10.77
CA ASN A 45 10.87 -6.86 -11.72
C ASN A 45 12.10 -7.42 -10.98
N THR A 46 12.63 -8.55 -11.45
CA THR A 46 13.91 -9.10 -10.96
C THR A 46 15.09 -8.60 -11.80
N LEU A 47 16.05 -7.96 -11.13
CA LEU A 47 17.33 -7.54 -11.69
C LEU A 47 18.38 -8.65 -11.48
N TYR A 48 18.82 -9.27 -12.57
CA TYR A 48 19.93 -10.22 -12.56
C TYR A 48 21.26 -9.50 -12.78
N GLN A 49 22.26 -9.76 -11.94
CA GLN A 49 23.61 -9.23 -12.16
C GLN A 49 24.11 -9.59 -13.56
N SER A 50 24.37 -8.55 -14.35
CA SER A 50 24.84 -8.68 -15.72
C SER A 50 25.74 -7.49 -16.06
N ALA A 51 26.87 -7.79 -16.71
CA ALA A 51 27.80 -6.77 -17.19
C ALA A 51 27.25 -5.99 -18.39
N THR A 52 26.22 -6.51 -19.06
CA THR A 52 25.60 -5.91 -20.25
C THR A 52 24.19 -5.40 -19.99
N GLY A 53 23.57 -5.77 -18.86
CA GLY A 53 22.17 -5.45 -18.59
C GLY A 53 21.20 -6.11 -19.56
N SER A 54 21.58 -7.20 -20.25
CA SER A 54 20.74 -7.85 -21.28
C SER A 54 19.68 -8.82 -20.74
N VAL A 55 19.48 -8.86 -19.42
CA VAL A 55 18.61 -9.84 -18.75
C VAL A 55 17.75 -9.19 -17.68
N SER A 56 16.51 -9.67 -17.60
CA SER A 56 15.48 -9.21 -16.65
C SER A 56 14.44 -10.31 -16.42
N ASN A 57 13.50 -10.09 -15.52
CA ASN A 57 12.27 -10.88 -15.38
C ASN A 57 11.17 -9.97 -14.80
N GLY A 58 10.41 -9.33 -15.70
CA GLY A 58 9.31 -8.40 -15.38
C GLY A 58 7.93 -9.04 -15.43
N ALA A 59 7.79 -10.20 -16.07
CA ALA A 59 6.54 -10.94 -16.22
C ALA A 59 6.59 -12.36 -15.63
N GLY A 60 7.57 -12.63 -14.75
CA GLY A 60 7.67 -13.89 -14.01
C GLY A 60 6.69 -13.96 -12.84
N ASP A 61 6.53 -15.16 -12.29
CA ASP A 61 5.66 -15.47 -11.15
C ASP A 61 6.37 -15.26 -9.79
N TYR A 62 7.71 -15.16 -9.76
CA TYR A 62 8.51 -15.09 -8.53
C TYR A 62 9.50 -13.92 -8.47
N LEU A 63 9.79 -13.52 -7.23
CA LEU A 63 10.77 -12.48 -6.89
C LEU A 63 12.08 -13.10 -6.42
N PHE A 64 13.21 -12.52 -6.81
CA PHE A 64 14.53 -12.96 -6.37
C PHE A 64 15.36 -11.86 -5.75
N LEU A 65 16.02 -12.19 -4.64
CA LEU A 65 16.99 -11.34 -3.98
C LEU A 65 18.14 -12.18 -3.40
N GLY A 66 19.29 -11.55 -3.21
CA GLY A 66 20.46 -12.19 -2.61
C GLY A 66 21.43 -12.76 -3.64
N LYS A 67 22.28 -13.69 -3.21
CA LYS A 67 23.37 -14.28 -4.01
C LYS A 67 23.04 -15.73 -4.34
N THR A 68 23.22 -16.13 -5.59
CA THR A 68 23.03 -17.52 -6.05
C THR A 68 24.21 -18.41 -5.68
N ASP A 69 24.07 -19.72 -5.86
CA ASP A 69 25.16 -20.69 -5.69
C ASP A 69 26.32 -20.45 -6.67
N GLN A 70 26.05 -19.86 -7.84
CA GLN A 70 27.06 -19.44 -8.82
C GLN A 70 27.73 -18.11 -8.46
N GLY A 71 27.29 -17.48 -7.38
CA GLY A 71 27.86 -16.24 -6.86
C GLY A 71 27.32 -14.96 -7.48
N GLU A 72 26.26 -15.06 -8.28
CA GLU A 72 25.63 -13.93 -8.97
C GLU A 72 24.59 -13.27 -8.06
N ILE A 73 24.50 -11.95 -8.10
CA ILE A 73 23.56 -11.20 -7.27
C ILE A 73 22.24 -10.99 -8.01
N ARG A 74 21.13 -11.14 -7.28
CA ARG A 74 19.78 -10.81 -7.72
C ARG A 74 19.20 -9.75 -6.80
N ARG A 75 18.42 -8.85 -7.39
CA ARG A 75 17.63 -7.85 -6.67
C ARG A 75 16.22 -7.86 -7.22
N THR A 76 15.28 -7.48 -6.39
CA THR A 76 13.90 -7.22 -6.82
C THR A 76 13.60 -5.75 -6.63
N VAL A 77 12.89 -5.17 -7.58
CA VAL A 77 12.27 -3.85 -7.44
C VAL A 77 10.75 -4.02 -7.37
N LEU A 78 10.11 -3.24 -6.50
CA LEU A 78 8.67 -3.25 -6.25
C LEU A 78 8.20 -1.80 -6.25
N ALA A 79 7.06 -1.54 -6.89
CA ALA A 79 6.37 -0.25 -6.78
C ALA A 79 4.96 -0.47 -6.23
N PHE A 80 4.45 0.54 -5.51
CA PHE A 80 3.11 0.54 -4.95
C PHE A 80 2.47 1.89 -5.27
N ASP A 81 1.22 1.89 -5.75
CA ASP A 81 0.46 3.13 -5.94
C ASP A 81 -0.14 3.60 -4.62
N ILE A 82 0.69 4.27 -3.81
CA ILE A 82 0.29 4.79 -2.51
C ILE A 82 -0.67 5.99 -2.68
N ALA A 83 -0.42 6.85 -3.67
CA ALA A 83 -1.19 8.08 -3.88
C ALA A 83 -2.61 7.81 -4.39
N GLY A 84 -2.78 6.78 -5.22
CA GLY A 84 -4.10 6.33 -5.68
C GLY A 84 -4.93 5.64 -4.60
N ALA A 85 -4.29 5.15 -3.52
CA ALA A 85 -4.96 4.32 -2.52
C ALA A 85 -5.09 4.95 -1.12
N VAL A 86 -4.23 5.92 -0.79
CA VAL A 86 -4.28 6.66 0.48
C VAL A 86 -4.91 8.03 0.24
N PRO A 87 -5.97 8.42 0.96
CA PRO A 87 -6.62 9.71 0.77
C PRO A 87 -5.66 10.90 0.91
N ALA A 88 -5.83 11.92 0.06
CA ALA A 88 -5.06 13.15 0.14
C ALA A 88 -5.22 13.81 1.53
N GLY A 89 -4.11 14.23 2.12
CA GLY A 89 -4.08 14.82 3.46
C GLY A 89 -4.06 13.81 4.62
N ALA A 90 -4.13 12.50 4.35
CA ALA A 90 -3.98 11.49 5.39
C ALA A 90 -2.51 11.35 5.85
N THR A 91 -2.31 11.14 7.14
CA THR A 91 -1.01 10.80 7.72
C THR A 91 -0.84 9.29 7.80
N ILE A 92 0.23 8.76 7.20
CA ILE A 92 0.60 7.34 7.32
C ILE A 92 1.36 7.15 8.64
N ASN A 93 0.75 6.45 9.59
CA ASN A 93 1.33 6.22 10.92
C ASN A 93 2.29 5.00 10.94
N SER A 94 2.03 4.00 10.12
CA SER A 94 2.86 2.79 10.03
C SER A 94 2.72 2.14 8.65
N VAL A 95 3.72 1.37 8.27
CA VAL A 95 3.74 0.56 7.04
C VAL A 95 4.30 -0.81 7.38
N SER A 96 3.72 -1.85 6.79
CA SER A 96 4.25 -3.22 6.84
C SER A 96 4.36 -3.75 5.41
N LEU A 97 5.48 -4.39 5.10
CA LEU A 97 5.65 -5.16 3.86
C LEU A 97 5.65 -6.64 4.21
N ALA A 98 4.68 -7.37 3.67
CA ALA A 98 4.63 -8.82 3.77
C ALA A 98 5.16 -9.44 2.48
N LEU A 99 6.15 -10.34 2.60
CA LEU A 99 6.69 -11.13 1.48
C LEU A 99 6.53 -12.61 1.79
N TYR A 100 6.19 -13.41 0.77
CA TYR A 100 6.14 -14.86 0.87
C TYR A 100 7.44 -15.46 0.35
N SER A 101 8.21 -16.08 1.25
CA SER A 101 9.42 -16.82 0.88
C SER A 101 9.04 -18.19 0.34
N SER A 102 8.86 -18.32 -0.97
CA SER A 102 8.57 -19.60 -1.61
C SER A 102 9.74 -20.58 -1.53
N ARG A 103 10.98 -20.06 -1.49
CA ARG A 103 12.23 -20.83 -1.47
C ARG A 103 13.33 -20.07 -0.77
N ALA A 104 14.17 -20.79 -0.02
CA ALA A 104 15.40 -20.28 0.54
C ALA A 104 16.49 -21.35 0.42
N LYS A 105 17.71 -20.93 0.05
CA LYS A 105 18.88 -21.82 0.00
C LYS A 105 19.38 -22.16 1.41
N VAL A 106 19.32 -21.16 2.29
CA VAL A 106 19.72 -21.28 3.69
C VAL A 106 18.48 -21.54 4.54
N ASN A 107 18.63 -22.39 5.55
CA ASN A 107 17.61 -22.65 6.57
C ASN A 107 17.78 -21.76 7.80
N THR A 108 18.67 -20.77 7.74
CA THR A 108 18.93 -19.80 8.78
C THR A 108 18.35 -18.44 8.41
N ALA A 109 18.09 -17.61 9.42
CA ALA A 109 17.70 -16.23 9.21
C ALA A 109 18.80 -15.50 8.44
N TYR A 110 18.40 -14.74 7.41
CA TYR A 110 19.29 -13.89 6.64
C TYR A 110 18.70 -12.49 6.54
N ASN A 111 19.56 -11.49 6.62
CA ASN A 111 19.14 -10.11 6.54
C ASN A 111 18.83 -9.75 5.09
N SER A 112 17.67 -9.16 4.87
CA SER A 112 17.29 -8.49 3.63
C SER A 112 17.13 -7.01 3.92
N SER A 113 17.51 -6.18 2.96
CA SER A 113 17.42 -4.72 3.09
C SER A 113 16.49 -4.17 2.02
N LEU A 114 15.66 -3.21 2.41
CA LEU A 114 14.82 -2.44 1.51
C LEU A 114 15.45 -1.06 1.32
N HIS A 115 15.47 -0.62 0.07
CA HIS A 115 16.01 0.68 -0.30
C HIS A 115 14.98 1.43 -1.14
N ARG A 116 14.77 2.70 -0.82
CA ARG A 116 13.93 3.57 -1.64
C ARG A 116 14.67 3.90 -2.93
N LEU A 117 14.06 3.57 -4.06
CA LEU A 117 14.57 4.00 -5.36
C LEU A 117 14.34 5.51 -5.52
N LEU A 118 15.34 6.20 -6.09
CA LEU A 118 15.33 7.65 -6.29
C LEU A 118 14.90 8.05 -7.70
N ALA A 119 14.74 7.08 -8.58
CA ALA A 119 14.38 7.28 -9.97
C ALA A 119 13.38 6.20 -10.40
N ASP A 120 12.48 6.57 -11.32
CA ASP A 120 11.51 5.62 -11.85
C ASP A 120 12.17 4.58 -12.77
N TRP A 121 11.47 3.46 -12.95
CA TRP A 121 11.93 2.26 -13.64
C TRP A 121 10.73 1.57 -14.33
N GLY A 122 10.97 0.71 -15.30
CA GLY A 122 9.93 0.05 -16.07
C GLY A 122 9.84 -1.46 -15.82
N GLN A 123 8.65 -1.99 -16.09
CA GLN A 123 8.39 -3.42 -16.14
C GLN A 123 8.07 -3.77 -17.59
N GLY A 124 8.83 -4.69 -18.17
CA GLY A 124 8.57 -5.24 -19.49
C GLY A 124 7.91 -6.63 -19.38
N THR A 125 8.04 -7.38 -20.46
CA THR A 125 7.44 -8.72 -20.66
C THR A 125 8.46 -9.85 -20.57
N SER A 126 9.70 -9.58 -20.14
CA SER A 126 10.71 -10.63 -19.94
C SER A 126 10.20 -11.64 -18.91
N ASN A 127 10.20 -12.92 -19.28
CA ASN A 127 9.68 -14.00 -18.43
C ASN A 127 10.70 -15.13 -18.37
N ALA A 128 11.28 -15.34 -17.19
CA ALA A 128 12.19 -16.44 -16.94
C ALA A 128 11.40 -17.75 -16.80
N GLY A 129 11.68 -18.74 -17.65
CA GLY A 129 10.95 -20.00 -17.63
C GLY A 129 11.18 -20.84 -16.36
N GLY A 130 10.24 -21.77 -16.11
CA GLY A 130 10.36 -22.80 -15.09
C GLY A 130 10.21 -22.26 -13.67
N GLN A 131 11.23 -22.46 -12.83
CA GLN A 131 11.24 -21.97 -11.45
C GLN A 131 11.93 -20.60 -11.34
N GLU A 132 12.14 -19.91 -12.47
CA GLU A 132 12.75 -18.57 -12.58
C GLU A 132 14.17 -18.45 -11.99
N GLY A 133 14.77 -19.61 -11.70
CA GLY A 133 16.20 -19.77 -11.47
C GLY A 133 17.01 -19.41 -12.72
N GLY A 134 16.42 -19.56 -13.91
CA GLY A 134 16.95 -19.04 -15.17
C GLY A 134 16.82 -17.53 -15.27
N ARG A 135 17.51 -16.92 -16.23
CA ARG A 135 17.38 -15.51 -16.60
C ARG A 135 16.56 -15.46 -17.90
N ALA A 136 15.81 -14.38 -18.14
CA ALA A 136 15.25 -14.10 -19.46
C ALA A 136 15.98 -12.93 -20.12
N ALA A 137 15.99 -12.91 -21.45
CA ALA A 137 16.42 -11.73 -22.18
C ALA A 137 15.48 -10.55 -21.82
N SER A 138 16.04 -9.38 -21.56
CA SER A 138 15.24 -8.19 -21.31
C SER A 138 14.44 -7.81 -22.55
N SER A 139 13.20 -7.38 -22.34
CA SER A 139 12.31 -6.79 -23.34
C SER A 139 12.29 -5.26 -23.20
N GLY A 140 11.68 -4.56 -24.17
CA GLY A 140 11.54 -3.11 -24.06
C GLY A 140 10.71 -2.71 -22.84
N GLY A 141 11.21 -1.75 -22.06
CA GLY A 141 10.58 -1.29 -20.83
C GLY A 141 11.08 -2.02 -19.58
N ASP A 142 11.90 -3.06 -19.68
CA ASP A 142 12.42 -3.77 -18.50
C ASP A 142 13.51 -2.96 -17.78
N ALA A 143 13.36 -2.82 -16.48
CA ALA A 143 14.50 -2.50 -15.63
C ALA A 143 15.47 -3.67 -15.61
N THR A 144 16.76 -3.38 -15.79
CA THR A 144 17.84 -4.37 -15.75
C THR A 144 18.87 -3.96 -14.71
N TRP A 145 19.95 -4.74 -14.57
CA TRP A 145 21.03 -4.36 -13.66
C TRP A 145 21.65 -2.99 -13.94
N LEU A 146 21.61 -2.55 -15.22
CA LEU A 146 22.25 -1.32 -15.69
C LEU A 146 21.25 -0.27 -16.20
N HIS A 147 20.09 -0.69 -16.67
CA HIS A 147 19.11 0.17 -17.34
C HIS A 147 17.82 0.25 -16.53
N ARG A 148 17.11 1.38 -16.61
CA ARG A 148 15.84 1.57 -15.90
C ARG A 148 14.62 1.16 -16.73
N PHE A 149 14.74 1.05 -18.05
CA PHE A 149 13.70 0.74 -19.02
C PHE A 149 14.32 0.02 -20.22
#